data_AF-A0A1Z3U4F9-F1
#
_entry.id   AF-A0A1Z3U4F9-F1
#
_cell.length_a   1.000
_cell.length_b   1.000
_cell.length_c   1.000
_cell.angle_alpha   90.00
_cell.angle_beta   90.00
_cell.angle_gamma   90.00
#
_symmetry.space_group_name_H-M   'P 1'
#
loop_
_entity.id
_entity.type
_entity.pdbx_description
1 polymer ?
#
loop_
_entity_poly.entity_id
_entity_poly.type
_entity_poly.pdbx_seq_one_letter_code
_entity_poly.pdbx_strand_id
1 'polypeptide(L)'
;MARRRKSPEELQGKVVEGIHLTTPSRLKEGGGEFMAFAKALQTIAFEIPARTSLRQVYAFALIVEANSLGKSIIVSDLKEIAGADKTGEPIFGQSIGRSYQLLMEPTKRDPDGLGWIKLETDEDDQRRKIVRLTQKGEAIANQLRRTIATATKDGDHGVSG
;
A
#
# COMPACT_ATOMS: atom_id res chain seq x y z
N MET A 1 -42.97 7.01 12.00
CA MET A 1 -41.93 7.81 11.33
C MET A 1 -40.86 6.88 10.79
N ALA A 2 -40.78 6.71 9.47
CA ALA A 2 -39.79 5.81 8.85
C ALA A 2 -38.44 6.54 8.67
N ARG A 3 -37.35 5.93 9.17
CA ARG A 3 -35.99 6.45 8.97
C ARG A 3 -35.59 6.31 7.49
N ARG A 4 -35.36 7.44 6.84
CA ARG A 4 -34.84 7.51 5.46
C ARG A 4 -33.50 6.77 5.38
N ARG A 5 -33.44 5.70 4.58
CA ARG A 5 -32.18 5.02 4.24
C ARG A 5 -31.44 5.87 3.21
N LYS A 6 -30.16 6.15 3.46
CA LYS A 6 -29.29 6.86 2.52
C LYS A 6 -29.01 5.98 1.30
N SER A 7 -28.93 6.59 0.12
CA SER A 7 -28.67 5.88 -1.14
C SER A 7 -27.21 5.43 -1.26
N PRO A 8 -26.87 4.45 -2.11
CA PRO A 8 -25.49 3.97 -2.31
C PRO A 8 -24.51 5.06 -2.74
N GLU A 9 -24.99 6.10 -3.42
CA GLU A 9 -24.20 7.26 -3.85
C GLU A 9 -23.86 8.19 -2.67
N GLU A 10 -24.70 8.26 -1.62
CA GLU A 10 -24.43 9.04 -0.41
C GLU A 10 -23.38 8.37 0.52
N LEU A 11 -23.02 7.12 0.26
CA LEU A 11 -21.96 6.37 0.97
C LEU A 11 -20.59 6.47 0.29
N GLN A 12 -20.54 6.96 -0.96
CA GLN A 12 -19.28 7.24 -1.63
C GLN A 12 -18.80 8.61 -1.15
N GLY A 13 -17.91 8.58 -0.15
CA GLY A 13 -17.21 9.75 0.34
C GLY A 13 -16.64 10.57 -0.81
N LYS A 14 -16.85 11.88 -0.76
CA LYS A 14 -16.23 12.85 -1.67
C LYS A 14 -14.73 12.56 -1.76
N VAL A 15 -14.21 12.44 -2.97
CA VAL A 15 -12.77 12.48 -3.24
C VAL A 15 -12.25 13.79 -2.65
N VAL A 16 -11.46 13.69 -1.59
CA VAL A 16 -10.86 14.86 -0.95
C VAL A 16 -9.72 15.31 -1.85
N GLU A 17 -9.96 16.35 -2.64
CA GLU A 17 -8.92 17.04 -3.38
C GLU A 17 -7.89 17.63 -2.39
N GLY A 18 -6.63 17.25 -2.57
CA GLY A 18 -5.48 17.93 -1.97
C GLY A 18 -5.11 17.47 -0.56
N ILE A 19 -4.22 16.47 -0.47
CA ILE A 19 -3.52 16.13 0.78
C ILE A 19 -2.42 17.19 1.00
N HIS A 20 -2.70 18.19 1.82
CA HIS A 20 -1.68 19.12 2.31
C HIS A 20 -1.20 18.68 3.70
N LEU A 21 0.06 18.25 3.81
CA LEU A 21 0.77 18.32 5.08
C LEU A 21 0.81 19.78 5.52
N THR A 22 0.26 20.08 6.69
CA THR A 22 0.58 21.33 7.40
C THR A 22 2.00 21.23 7.91
N THR A 23 2.97 21.54 7.04
CA THR A 23 4.36 21.72 7.42
C THR A 23 4.44 23.01 8.24
N PRO A 24 4.86 22.97 9.52
CA PRO A 24 5.12 24.18 10.31
C PRO A 24 6.05 25.11 9.53
N SER A 25 5.77 26.42 9.54
CA SER A 25 6.49 27.43 8.73
C SER A 25 8.02 27.40 8.89
N ARG A 26 8.53 26.82 9.97
CA ARG A 26 9.97 26.65 10.28
C ARG A 26 10.64 25.45 9.60
N LEU A 27 9.86 24.53 9.02
CA LEU A 27 10.35 23.37 8.26
C LEU A 27 10.15 23.57 6.75
N LYS A 28 9.95 24.82 6.30
CA LYS A 28 9.68 25.18 4.90
C LYS A 28 10.91 25.14 3.99
N GLU A 29 12.08 24.77 4.52
CA GLU A 29 13.30 24.73 3.73
C GLU A 29 13.58 23.30 3.24
N GLY A 30 13.47 23.12 1.92
CA GLY A 30 13.91 21.93 1.20
C GLY A 30 12.88 20.81 1.12
N GLY A 31 12.38 20.53 -0.09
CA GLY A 31 11.69 19.28 -0.42
C GLY A 31 12.67 18.11 -0.39
N GLY A 32 13.18 17.75 0.80
CA GLY A 32 14.16 16.68 0.95
C GLY A 32 13.56 15.30 0.75
N GLU A 33 14.41 14.34 0.40
CA GLU A 33 14.05 12.93 0.18
C GLU A 33 13.25 12.33 1.37
N PHE A 34 13.62 12.68 2.60
CA PHE A 34 12.91 12.26 3.81
C PHE A 34 11.49 12.83 3.93
N MET A 35 11.23 14.03 3.41
CA MET A 35 9.87 14.60 3.38
C MET A 35 8.99 13.88 2.36
N ALA A 36 9.57 13.45 1.23
CA ALA A 36 8.89 12.60 0.27
C ALA A 36 8.50 11.25 0.86
N PHE A 37 9.45 10.63 1.56
CA PHE A 37 9.22 9.39 2.27
C PHE A 37 8.11 9.56 3.32
N ALA A 38 8.14 10.64 4.10
CA ALA A 38 7.09 10.95 5.06
C ALA A 38 5.72 11.15 4.39
N LYS A 39 5.63 11.84 3.25
CA LYS A 39 4.39 11.98 2.46
C LYS A 39 3.89 10.64 1.91
N ALA A 40 4.79 9.76 1.47
CA ALA A 40 4.45 8.43 0.99
C ALA A 40 3.85 7.59 2.14
N LEU A 41 4.49 7.61 3.31
CA LEU A 41 3.97 6.96 4.51
C LEU A 41 2.63 7.57 4.95
N GLN A 42 2.48 8.90 4.87
CA GLN A 42 1.23 9.57 5.19
C GLN A 42 0.09 9.15 4.27
N THR A 43 0.37 9.01 2.96
CA THR A 43 -0.60 8.51 1.97
C THR A 43 -1.11 7.14 2.37
N ILE A 44 -0.22 6.21 2.75
CA ILE A 44 -0.63 4.89 3.24
C ILE A 44 -1.40 5.01 4.54
N ALA A 45 -0.92 5.82 5.49
CA ALA A 45 -1.51 5.98 6.83
C ALA A 45 -2.97 6.45 6.80
N PHE A 46 -3.37 7.25 5.80
CA PHE A 46 -4.77 7.68 5.64
C PHE A 46 -5.71 6.56 5.21
N GLU A 47 -5.18 5.52 4.57
CA GLU A 47 -5.99 4.49 3.93
C GLU A 47 -6.02 3.17 4.72
N ILE A 48 -5.12 3.01 5.69
CA ILE A 48 -5.00 1.80 6.52
C ILE A 48 -5.63 1.99 7.91
N PRO A 49 -6.13 0.92 8.55
CA PRO A 49 -6.56 0.96 9.94
C PRO A 49 -5.42 1.35 10.90
N ALA A 50 -5.77 1.98 12.02
CA ALA A 50 -4.82 2.51 13.00
C ALA A 50 -3.84 1.47 13.60
N ARG A 51 -4.18 0.17 13.58
CA ARG A 51 -3.35 -0.92 14.13
C ARG A 51 -2.65 -1.77 13.07
N THR A 52 -2.51 -1.24 11.87
CA THR A 52 -1.77 -1.90 10.79
C THR A 52 -0.27 -1.92 11.10
N SER A 53 0.37 -3.07 10.96
CA SER A 53 1.80 -3.24 11.22
C SER A 53 2.65 -2.79 10.02
N LEU A 54 3.87 -2.32 10.30
CA LEU A 54 4.84 -1.97 9.25
C LEU A 54 5.13 -3.16 8.30
N ARG A 55 5.08 -4.40 8.81
CA ARG A 55 5.26 -5.61 8.00
C ARG A 55 4.13 -5.82 7.00
N GLN A 56 2.89 -5.44 7.33
CA GLN A 56 1.77 -5.49 6.38
C GLN A 56 1.93 -4.44 5.28
N VAL A 57 2.38 -3.24 5.63
CA VAL A 57 2.73 -2.20 4.65
C VAL A 57 3.88 -2.65 3.75
N TYR A 58 4.89 -3.30 4.32
CA TYR A 58 6.01 -3.84 3.56
C TYR A 58 5.58 -4.97 2.60
N ALA A 59 4.71 -5.89 3.04
CA ALA A 59 4.14 -6.91 2.17
C ALA A 59 3.40 -6.29 0.96
N PHE A 60 2.63 -5.22 1.19
CA PHE A 60 2.00 -4.48 0.09
C PHE A 60 3.02 -3.90 -0.89
N ALA A 61 4.10 -3.28 -0.39
CA ALA A 61 5.14 -2.72 -1.25
C ALA A 61 5.80 -3.79 -2.15
N LEU A 62 6.08 -4.99 -1.62
CA LEU A 62 6.61 -6.10 -2.42
C LEU A 62 5.63 -6.58 -3.49
N ILE A 63 4.33 -6.63 -3.17
CA ILE A 63 3.28 -7.01 -4.12
C ILE A 63 3.19 -5.97 -5.25
N VAL A 64 3.22 -4.68 -4.89
CA VAL A 64 3.21 -3.58 -5.87
C VAL A 64 4.40 -3.68 -6.81
N GLU A 65 5.60 -3.93 -6.30
CA GLU A 65 6.81 -4.10 -7.11
C GLU A 65 6.69 -5.30 -8.07
N ALA A 66 6.25 -6.46 -7.58
CA ALA A 66 6.08 -7.62 -8.44
C ALA A 66 5.05 -7.37 -9.56
N ASN A 67 3.92 -6.72 -9.23
CA ASN A 67 2.89 -6.38 -10.20
C ASN A 67 3.34 -5.30 -11.19
N SER A 68 4.13 -4.31 -10.76
CA SER A 68 4.67 -3.25 -11.65
C SER A 68 5.62 -3.82 -12.70
N LEU A 69 6.34 -4.89 -12.37
CA LEU A 69 7.24 -5.62 -13.26
C LEU A 69 6.52 -6.69 -14.10
N GLY A 70 5.19 -6.83 -13.99
CA GLY A 70 4.43 -7.87 -14.67
C GLY A 70 4.72 -9.29 -14.18
N LYS A 71 5.33 -9.45 -13.01
CA LYS A 71 5.68 -10.76 -12.45
C LYS A 71 4.47 -11.39 -11.77
N SER A 72 4.23 -12.66 -12.05
CA SER A 72 3.28 -13.49 -11.30
C SER A 72 3.98 -14.02 -10.06
N ILE A 73 3.57 -13.56 -8.88
CA ILE A 73 4.07 -14.08 -7.60
C ILE A 73 2.95 -14.74 -6.80
N ILE A 74 3.29 -15.78 -6.07
CA ILE A 74 2.43 -16.41 -5.07
C ILE A 74 2.82 -15.96 -3.66
N VAL A 75 1.98 -16.30 -2.70
CA VAL A 75 2.17 -15.89 -1.30
C VAL A 75 3.49 -16.40 -0.69
N SER A 76 3.99 -17.57 -1.11
CA SER A 76 5.29 -18.08 -0.63
C SER A 76 6.46 -17.22 -1.10
N ASP A 77 6.40 -16.70 -2.33
CA ASP A 77 7.49 -15.90 -2.91
C ASP A 77 7.73 -14.64 -2.10
N LEU A 78 6.67 -14.05 -1.51
CA LEU A 78 6.81 -12.90 -0.63
C LEU A 78 7.70 -13.18 0.58
N LYS A 79 7.67 -14.40 1.14
CA LYS A 79 8.57 -14.78 2.24
C LYS A 79 10.01 -14.87 1.75
N GLU A 80 10.22 -15.45 0.59
CA GLU A 80 11.55 -15.61 -0.01
C GLU A 80 12.16 -14.25 -0.35
N ILE A 81 11.39 -13.36 -0.97
CA ILE A 81 11.81 -12.00 -1.32
C ILE A 81 12.14 -11.18 -0.08
N ALA A 82 11.33 -11.27 0.98
CA ALA A 82 11.55 -10.52 2.21
C ALA A 82 12.75 -11.02 3.01
N GLY A 83 13.06 -12.32 2.95
CA GLY A 83 14.18 -12.92 3.67
C GLY A 83 14.00 -12.91 5.20
N ALA A 84 15.13 -12.88 5.91
CA ALA A 84 15.21 -12.95 7.36
C ALA A 84 15.53 -11.59 8.01
N ASP A 85 15.12 -11.42 9.26
CA ASP A 85 15.50 -10.29 10.09
C ASP A 85 16.92 -10.48 10.69
N LYS A 86 17.34 -9.53 11.54
CA LYS A 86 18.69 -9.51 12.14
C LYS A 86 18.99 -10.71 13.05
N THR A 87 17.98 -11.49 13.43
CA THR A 87 18.11 -12.69 14.26
C THR A 87 18.15 -13.99 13.44
N GLY A 88 17.95 -13.91 12.12
CA GLY A 88 17.86 -15.06 11.23
C GLY A 88 16.43 -15.61 11.07
N GLU A 89 15.44 -15.01 11.73
CA GLU A 89 14.03 -15.40 11.62
C GLU A 89 13.35 -14.73 10.40
N PRO A 90 12.41 -15.39 9.71
CA PRO A 90 11.72 -14.79 8.56
C PRO A 90 11.02 -13.45 8.91
N ILE A 91 11.15 -12.43 8.06
CA ILE A 91 10.57 -11.09 8.33
C ILE A 91 9.06 -11.16 8.56
N PHE A 92 8.35 -11.96 7.77
CA PHE A 92 6.90 -12.18 7.91
C PHE A 92 6.53 -13.29 8.91
N GLY A 93 7.51 -13.79 9.66
CA GLY A 93 7.37 -14.91 10.57
C GLY A 93 7.00 -16.22 9.88
N GLN A 94 6.66 -17.21 10.69
CA GLN A 94 6.32 -18.55 10.24
C GLN A 94 5.05 -18.58 9.35
N SER A 95 4.11 -17.63 9.55
CA SER A 95 2.90 -17.51 8.74
C SER A 95 2.74 -16.11 8.16
N ILE A 96 2.86 -16.00 6.84
CA ILE A 96 2.65 -14.76 6.10
C ILE A 96 1.17 -14.37 6.00
N GLY A 97 0.24 -15.29 6.35
CA GLY A 97 -1.21 -15.05 6.25
C GLY A 97 -1.62 -13.70 6.83
N ARG A 98 -1.18 -13.38 8.05
CA ARG A 98 -1.50 -12.11 8.71
C ARG A 98 -0.90 -10.88 8.04
N SER A 99 0.21 -11.04 7.32
CA SER A 99 0.93 -9.95 6.65
C SER A 99 0.22 -9.45 5.40
N TYR A 100 -0.53 -10.29 4.69
CA TYR A 100 -1.28 -9.88 3.49
C TYR A 100 -2.80 -9.88 3.65
N GLN A 101 -3.35 -10.57 4.67
CA GLN A 101 -4.82 -10.73 4.81
C GLN A 101 -5.56 -9.40 4.88
N LEU A 102 -5.01 -8.39 5.57
CA LEU A 102 -5.57 -7.05 5.63
C LEU A 102 -5.69 -6.40 4.23
N LEU A 103 -4.83 -6.76 3.29
CA LEU A 103 -4.80 -6.19 1.94
C LEU A 103 -5.91 -6.77 1.06
N MET A 104 -6.47 -7.92 1.41
CA MET A 104 -7.52 -8.62 0.67
C MET A 104 -8.87 -7.88 0.77
N GLU A 105 -9.84 -8.28 -0.05
CA GLU A 105 -11.21 -7.78 0.08
C GLU A 105 -11.81 -8.05 1.47
N PRO A 106 -12.62 -7.12 2.00
CA PRO A 106 -13.32 -7.32 3.26
C PRO A 106 -14.21 -8.56 3.20
N THR A 107 -14.21 -9.33 4.28
CA THR A 107 -15.08 -10.50 4.45
C THR A 107 -15.91 -10.37 5.72
N LYS A 108 -16.91 -11.24 5.91
CA LYS A 108 -17.65 -11.30 7.18
C LYS A 108 -16.75 -11.57 8.39
N ARG A 109 -15.66 -12.32 8.20
CA ARG A 109 -14.69 -12.65 9.27
C ARG A 109 -13.66 -11.55 9.48
N ASP A 110 -13.38 -10.78 8.43
CA ASP A 110 -12.37 -9.74 8.40
C ASP A 110 -12.92 -8.50 7.68
N PRO A 111 -13.77 -7.71 8.36
CA PRO A 111 -14.46 -6.58 7.75
C PRO A 111 -13.54 -5.39 7.46
N ASP A 112 -12.32 -5.40 8.01
CA ASP A 112 -11.34 -4.32 7.85
C ASP A 112 -10.45 -4.51 6.60
N GLY A 113 -10.69 -5.57 5.81
CA GLY A 113 -9.99 -5.82 4.57
C GLY A 113 -10.01 -4.60 3.63
N LEU A 114 -8.85 -4.26 3.08
CA LEU A 114 -8.66 -3.04 2.29
C LEU A 114 -9.14 -3.19 0.83
N GLY A 115 -9.19 -4.42 0.32
CA GLY A 115 -9.52 -4.71 -1.08
C GLY A 115 -8.48 -4.20 -2.07
N TRP A 116 -7.21 -4.15 -1.67
CA TRP A 116 -6.10 -3.70 -2.52
C TRP A 116 -5.50 -4.83 -3.35
N ILE A 117 -5.64 -6.07 -2.91
CA ILE A 117 -5.15 -7.25 -3.62
C ILE A 117 -6.25 -8.30 -3.77
N LYS A 118 -6.06 -9.18 -4.74
CA LYS A 118 -6.86 -10.39 -4.96
C LYS A 118 -5.94 -11.57 -5.23
N LEU A 119 -6.45 -12.77 -4.96
CA LEU A 119 -5.80 -14.02 -5.31
C LEU A 119 -6.48 -14.59 -6.55
N GLU A 120 -5.75 -14.65 -7.64
CA GLU A 120 -6.19 -15.29 -8.87
C GLU A 120 -5.64 -16.71 -8.94
N THR A 121 -6.41 -17.62 -9.53
CA THR A 121 -5.93 -18.96 -9.78
C THR A 121 -5.06 -18.96 -11.02
N ASP A 122 -3.89 -19.59 -10.95
CA ASP A 122 -3.03 -19.78 -12.11
C ASP A 122 -3.72 -20.72 -13.14
N GLU A 123 -3.68 -20.34 -14.42
CA GLU A 123 -4.30 -21.11 -15.50
C GLU A 123 -3.57 -22.44 -15.73
N ASP A 124 -2.24 -22.45 -15.57
CA ASP A 124 -1.39 -23.62 -15.79
C ASP A 124 -1.37 -24.57 -14.58
N ASP A 125 -1.59 -24.03 -13.37
CA ASP A 125 -1.64 -24.80 -12.13
C ASP A 125 -2.69 -24.24 -11.17
N GLN A 126 -3.89 -24.85 -11.19
CA GLN A 126 -5.02 -24.41 -10.37
C GLN A 126 -4.77 -24.45 -8.84
N ARG A 127 -3.66 -25.05 -8.40
CA ARG A 127 -3.24 -25.06 -6.99
C ARG A 127 -2.47 -23.79 -6.61
N ARG A 128 -1.97 -23.03 -7.58
CA ARG A 128 -1.24 -21.77 -7.36
C ARG A 128 -2.22 -20.61 -7.29
N LYS A 129 -2.02 -19.77 -6.28
CA LYS A 129 -2.79 -18.54 -6.07
C LYS A 129 -1.87 -17.35 -6.26
N ILE A 130 -1.98 -16.73 -7.44
CA ILE A 130 -1.20 -15.57 -7.85
C ILE A 130 -1.78 -14.33 -7.17
N VAL A 131 -0.90 -13.53 -6.58
CA VAL A 131 -1.26 -12.28 -5.92
C VAL A 131 -1.29 -11.15 -6.96
N ARG A 132 -2.45 -10.52 -7.13
CA ARG A 132 -2.64 -9.38 -8.04
C ARG A 132 -3.13 -8.15 -7.30
N LEU A 133 -2.78 -6.98 -7.81
CA LEU A 133 -3.43 -5.74 -7.40
C LEU A 133 -4.88 -5.71 -7.93
N THR A 134 -5.77 -5.11 -7.14
CA THR A 134 -7.07 -4.66 -7.63
C THR A 134 -6.92 -3.24 -8.20
N GLN A 135 -7.95 -2.72 -8.87
CA GLN A 135 -8.00 -1.31 -9.30
C GLN A 135 -7.77 -0.35 -8.11
N LYS A 136 -8.29 -0.70 -6.92
CA LYS A 136 -8.08 0.09 -5.71
C LYS A 136 -6.62 0.04 -5.27
N GLY A 137 -5.99 -1.14 -5.27
CA GLY A 137 -4.57 -1.29 -4.97
C GLY A 137 -3.67 -0.55 -5.95
N GLU A 138 -3.99 -0.60 -7.25
CA GLU A 138 -3.28 0.15 -8.29
C GLU A 138 -3.38 1.67 -8.08
N ALA A 139 -4.54 2.18 -7.67
CA ALA A 139 -4.70 3.60 -7.37
C ALA A 139 -3.76 4.05 -6.24
N ILE A 140 -3.67 3.26 -5.15
CA ILE A 140 -2.75 3.52 -4.05
C ILE A 140 -1.29 3.43 -4.51
N ALA A 141 -0.92 2.40 -5.27
CA ALA A 141 0.41 2.24 -5.83
C ALA A 141 0.82 3.44 -6.71
N ASN A 142 -0.09 3.92 -7.54
CA ASN A 142 0.13 5.08 -8.40
C ASN A 142 0.25 6.38 -7.61
N GLN A 143 -0.50 6.55 -6.52
CA GLN A 143 -0.33 7.68 -5.62
C GLN A 143 1.04 7.67 -4.95
N LEU A 144 1.48 6.52 -4.45
CA LEU A 144 2.81 6.33 -3.88
C LEU A 144 3.92 6.66 -4.88
N ARG A 145 3.84 6.12 -6.10
CA ARG A 145 4.80 6.39 -7.17
C ARG A 145 4.91 7.88 -7.46
N ARG A 146 3.79 8.60 -7.55
CA ARG A 146 3.77 10.05 -7.78
C ARG A 146 4.42 10.81 -6.63
N THR A 147 4.08 10.47 -5.39
CA THR A 147 4.64 11.11 -4.20
C THR A 147 6.15 10.96 -4.11
N ILE A 148 6.68 9.78 -4.46
CA ILE A 148 8.12 9.51 -4.48
C ILE A 148 8.79 10.24 -5.66
N ALA A 149 8.20 10.17 -6.86
CA ALA A 149 8.78 10.77 -8.06
C ALA A 149 8.85 12.31 -8.04
N THR A 150 7.94 12.99 -7.34
CA THR A 150 8.02 14.45 -7.21
C THR A 150 9.26 14.89 -6.43
N ALA A 151 9.67 14.13 -5.43
CA ALA A 151 10.85 14.50 -4.64
C ALA A 151 12.19 14.17 -5.29
N THR A 152 12.24 13.15 -6.16
CA THR A 152 13.46 12.88 -6.94
C THR A 152 13.70 13.93 -8.01
N LYS A 153 12.66 14.60 -8.52
CA LYS A 153 12.79 15.72 -9.46
C LYS A 153 13.25 17.02 -8.81
N ASP A 154 12.81 17.28 -7.57
CA ASP A 154 13.21 18.49 -6.84
C ASP A 154 14.67 18.43 -6.34
N GLY A 155 15.27 17.24 -6.26
CA GLY A 155 16.68 17.05 -5.88
C GLY A 155 17.71 17.29 -6.99
N ASP A 156 17.30 17.20 -8.26
CA ASP A 156 18.21 17.29 -9.43
C ASP A 156 18.53 18.74 -9.84
N HIS A 157 17.79 19.72 -9.30
CA HIS A 157 18.02 21.15 -9.52
C HIS A 157 19.01 21.79 -8.52
N GLY A 158 19.64 21.00 -7.64
CA GLY A 158 20.52 21.48 -6.57
C GLY A 158 22.02 21.35 -6.81
N VAL A 159 22.48 20.77 -7.92
CA VAL A 159 23.92 20.61 -8.22
C VAL A 159 24.25 21.26 -9.56
N SER A 160 24.35 22.58 -9.55
CA SER A 160 25.07 23.35 -10.57
C SER A 160 25.54 24.65 -9.92
N GLY A 161 26.84 24.74 -9.66
CA GLY A 161 27.51 25.93 -9.12
C GLY A 161 28.54 25.59 -8.06
#